data_AF-A0A1Q7BY51-F1
#
_entry.id   AF-A0A1Q7BY51-F1
#
_cell.length_a   1.000
_cell.length_b   1.000
_cell.length_c   1.000
_cell.angle_alpha   90.00
_cell.angle_beta   90.00
_cell.angle_gamma   90.00
#
_symmetry.space_group_name_H-M   'P 1'
#
loop_
_entity.id
_entity.type
_entity.pdbx_description
1 polymer ?
#
loop_
_entity_poly.entity_id
_entity_poly.type
_entity_poly.pdbx_seq_one_letter_code
_entity_poly.pdbx_strand_id
1 'polypeptide(L)'
;MYLDPPYAPPRDDNCYIKRYHFLEGLSVYWRGVEIMEETKTKKLAKRHTPFSYKHSITEALRRTFKQFKDSKIVVSYSSNAVPDAATIETLLREVKDGVEIRTLDHKYSFGTHAAAQRRDVSEYLFIAR
;
A
#
# COMPACT_ATOMS: atom_id res chain seq x y z
N MET A 1 13.77 8.15 -6.38
CA MET A 1 13.13 6.88 -5.97
C MET A 1 11.62 7.03 -6.14
N TYR A 2 10.98 6.07 -6.80
CA TYR A 2 9.52 5.96 -6.84
C TYR A 2 9.10 4.86 -5.87
N LEU A 3 8.08 5.13 -5.05
CA LEU A 3 7.57 4.24 -4.03
C LEU A 3 6.06 4.05 -4.23
N ASP A 4 5.63 2.80 -4.34
CA ASP A 4 4.21 2.42 -4.32
C ASP A 4 3.99 1.45 -3.13
N PRO A 5 3.94 1.98 -1.89
CA PRO A 5 3.86 1.15 -0.71
C PRO A 5 2.49 0.45 -0.62
N PRO A 6 2.41 -0.74 0.01
CA PRO A 6 1.15 -1.46 0.15
C PRO A 6 0.09 -0.61 0.87
N TYR A 7 -1.10 -0.54 0.29
CA TYR A 7 -2.23 0.17 0.87
C TYR A 7 -2.86 -0.67 1.99
N ALA A 8 -2.84 -0.14 3.22
CA ALA A 8 -3.63 -0.70 4.30
C ALA A 8 -5.07 -0.14 4.19
N PRO A 9 -6.07 -0.94 3.77
CA PRO A 9 -7.45 -0.47 3.72
C PRO A 9 -8.02 -0.23 5.15
N PRO A 10 -8.93 0.74 5.33
CA PRO A 10 -9.50 1.06 6.63
C PRO A 10 -10.35 -0.05 7.25
N ARG A 11 -10.92 -0.96 6.46
CA ARG A 11 -11.95 -1.90 6.97
C ARG A 11 -11.83 -3.33 6.43
N ASP A 12 -10.90 -3.62 5.52
CA ASP A 12 -10.85 -4.91 4.81
C ASP A 12 -9.46 -5.58 4.95
N ASP A 13 -9.38 -6.89 4.70
CA ASP A 13 -8.12 -7.63 4.57
C ASP A 13 -7.75 -7.69 3.08
N ASN A 14 -7.36 -6.53 2.51
CA ASN A 14 -6.85 -6.45 1.14
C ASN A 14 -5.37 -6.89 1.05
N CYS A 15 -5.07 -8.03 1.66
CA CYS A 15 -3.73 -8.59 1.64
C CYS A 15 -3.44 -9.17 0.26
N TYR A 16 -2.49 -8.59 -0.46
CA TYR A 16 -2.05 -9.03 -1.78
C TYR A 16 -1.72 -10.53 -1.79
N ILE A 17 -0.95 -11.00 -0.81
CA ILE A 17 -0.56 -12.40 -0.65
C ILE A 17 -1.79 -13.32 -0.61
N LYS A 18 -2.88 -12.92 0.05
CA LYS A 18 -4.09 -13.74 0.13
C LYS A 18 -4.79 -13.87 -1.22
N ARG A 19 -4.92 -12.76 -1.95
CA ARG A 19 -5.64 -12.69 -3.24
C ARG A 19 -4.82 -13.27 -4.40
N TYR A 20 -3.50 -13.13 -4.35
CA TYR A 20 -2.57 -13.48 -5.42
C TYR A 20 -1.52 -14.50 -4.96
N HIS A 21 -1.86 -15.38 -3.99
CA HIS A 21 -0.93 -16.37 -3.41
C HIS A 21 -0.23 -17.26 -4.46
N PHE A 22 -0.88 -17.53 -5.59
CA PHE A 22 -0.27 -18.27 -6.69
C PHE A 22 0.88 -17.48 -7.35
N LEU A 23 0.65 -16.21 -7.69
CA LEU A 23 1.68 -15.35 -8.26
C LEU A 23 2.82 -15.08 -7.26
N GLU A 24 2.47 -14.90 -5.98
CA GLU A 24 3.44 -14.78 -4.89
C GLU A 24 4.30 -16.04 -4.76
N GLY A 25 3.70 -17.24 -4.84
CA GLY A 25 4.43 -18.50 -4.83
C GLY A 25 5.35 -18.64 -6.04
N LEU A 26 4.84 -18.30 -7.22
CA LEU A 26 5.61 -18.35 -8.47
C LEU A 26 6.82 -17.40 -8.44
N SER A 27 6.68 -16.18 -7.90
CA SER A 27 7.75 -15.18 -7.86
C SER A 27 8.98 -15.64 -7.06
N VAL A 28 8.79 -16.51 -6.08
CA VAL A 28 9.87 -17.11 -5.26
C VAL A 28 10.19 -18.55 -5.64
N TYR A 29 9.62 -19.06 -6.74
CA TYR A 29 9.73 -20.46 -7.16
C TYR A 29 9.33 -21.44 -6.06
N TRP A 30 8.30 -21.09 -5.27
CA TRP A 30 7.78 -21.87 -4.15
C TRP A 30 8.81 -22.15 -3.04
N ARG A 31 9.91 -21.39 -2.99
CA ARG A 31 10.94 -21.53 -1.93
C ARG A 31 10.60 -20.67 -0.72
N GLY A 32 10.75 -21.26 0.48
CA GLY A 32 10.55 -20.54 1.74
C GLY A 32 9.12 -20.05 1.98
N VAL A 33 8.14 -20.71 1.36
CA VAL A 33 6.71 -20.47 1.57
C VAL A 33 6.07 -21.70 2.18
N GLU A 34 5.10 -21.47 3.06
CA GLU A 34 4.30 -22.52 3.66
C GLU A 34 2.94 -22.55 2.97
N ILE A 35 2.59 -23.69 2.37
CA ILE A 35 1.29 -23.92 1.75
C ILE A 35 0.35 -24.45 2.84
N MET A 36 -0.78 -23.78 3.01
CA MET A 36 -1.84 -24.19 3.93
C MET A 36 -2.70 -25.28 3.28
N GLU A 37 -2.24 -26.53 3.34
CA GLU A 37 -2.85 -27.72 2.72
C GLU A 37 -4.28 -28.00 3.21
N GLU A 38 -4.64 -27.54 4.40
CA GLU A 38 -5.98 -27.68 4.98
C GLU A 38 -7.02 -26.76 4.32
N THR A 39 -6.57 -25.77 3.55
CA THR A 39 -7.46 -24.83 2.86
C THR A 39 -7.79 -25.33 1.46
N LYS A 40 -9.06 -25.19 1.02
CA LYS A 40 -9.49 -25.57 -0.34
C LYS A 40 -8.65 -24.90 -1.44
N THR A 41 -8.21 -23.67 -1.19
CA THR A 41 -7.42 -22.89 -2.16
C THR A 41 -5.92 -23.11 -2.03
N LYS A 42 -5.44 -23.94 -1.09
CA LYS A 42 -4.01 -24.14 -0.81
C LYS A 42 -3.22 -22.84 -0.74
N LYS A 43 -3.76 -21.87 0.00
CA LYS A 43 -3.18 -20.52 0.07
C LYS A 43 -1.83 -20.54 0.80
N LEU A 44 -1.01 -19.53 0.55
CA LEU A 44 0.22 -19.33 1.33
C LEU A 44 -0.08 -18.79 2.74
N ALA A 45 0.69 -19.24 3.72
CA ALA A 45 0.66 -18.67 5.06
C ALA A 45 0.98 -17.17 5.02
N LYS A 46 0.20 -16.36 5.76
CA LYS A 46 0.36 -14.90 5.76
C LYS A 46 1.68 -14.52 6.44
N ARG A 47 2.57 -13.89 5.69
CA ARG A 47 3.79 -13.29 6.24
C ARG A 47 3.45 -12.00 6.97
N HIS A 48 4.12 -11.76 8.09
CA HIS A 48 4.05 -10.48 8.78
C HIS A 48 4.74 -9.41 7.92
N THR A 49 4.04 -8.30 7.67
CA THR A 49 4.63 -7.09 7.11
C THR A 49 4.10 -5.88 7.86
N PRO A 50 4.97 -4.92 8.23
CA PRO A 50 4.55 -3.74 8.97
C PRO A 50 3.62 -2.84 8.14
N PHE A 51 3.51 -3.05 6.84
CA PHE A 51 2.56 -2.35 5.97
C PHE A 51 1.13 -2.90 6.03
N SER A 52 0.93 -4.11 6.57
CA SER A 52 -0.41 -4.74 6.61
C SER A 52 -1.30 -4.27 7.75
N TYR A 53 -0.76 -3.51 8.71
CA TYR A 53 -1.50 -3.14 9.92
C TYR A 53 -1.52 -1.64 10.14
N LYS A 54 -2.70 -1.12 10.51
CA LYS A 54 -2.90 0.32 10.75
C LYS A 54 -1.99 0.90 11.84
N HIS A 55 -1.67 0.10 12.85
CA HIS A 55 -0.84 0.56 13.97
C HIS A 55 0.66 0.61 13.62
N SER A 56 1.10 -0.09 12.56
CA SER A 56 2.51 -0.18 12.17
C SER A 56 2.84 0.52 10.85
N ILE A 57 1.84 0.77 9.98
CA ILE A 57 2.04 1.33 8.63
C ILE A 57 2.74 2.70 8.67
N THR A 58 2.35 3.58 9.60
CA THR A 58 2.92 4.92 9.72
C THR A 58 4.42 4.86 10.01
N GLU A 59 4.83 3.98 10.93
CA GLU A 59 6.24 3.80 11.28
C GLU A 59 7.00 3.09 10.15
N ALA A 60 6.37 2.15 9.44
CA ALA A 60 6.94 1.51 8.26
C ALA A 60 7.27 2.53 7.15
N LEU A 61 6.32 3.43 6.87
CA LEU A 61 6.51 4.52 5.91
C LEU A 61 7.61 5.47 6.35
N ARG A 62 7.60 5.91 7.62
CA ARG A 62 8.64 6.77 8.20
C ARG A 62 10.05 6.19 7.99
N ARG A 63 10.23 4.90 8.31
CA ARG A 63 11.52 4.20 8.12
C ARG A 63 11.92 4.15 6.65
N THR A 64 10.97 3.86 5.77
CA THR A 64 11.19 3.82 4.32
C THR A 64 11.64 5.18 3.79
N PHE A 65 10.98 6.27 4.19
CA PHE A 65 11.36 7.62 3.75
C PHE A 65 12.74 8.03 4.27
N LYS A 66 13.06 7.70 5.52
CA LYS A 66 14.40 7.91 6.10
C LYS A 66 15.50 7.13 5.37
N GLN A 67 15.21 5.90 4.94
CA GLN A 67 16.15 5.09 4.17
C GLN A 67 16.51 5.75 2.82
N PHE A 68 15.56 6.45 2.20
CA PHE A 68 15.74 7.10 0.90
C PHE A 68 15.91 8.62 0.98
N LYS A 69 16.30 9.17 2.14
CA LYS A 69 16.44 10.62 2.38
C LYS A 69 17.36 11.33 1.38
N ASP A 70 18.40 10.63 0.89
CA ASP A 70 19.39 11.20 -0.04
C ASP A 70 18.90 11.23 -1.49
N SER A 71 17.72 10.65 -1.78
CA SER A 71 17.08 10.65 -3.10
C SER A 71 15.88 11.59 -3.14
N LYS A 72 15.50 12.08 -4.32
CA LYS A 72 14.13 12.61 -4.51
C LYS A 72 13.13 11.46 -4.32
N ILE A 73 12.06 11.68 -3.57
CA ILE A 73 11.06 10.65 -3.26
C ILE A 73 9.78 11.00 -3.99
N VAL A 74 9.25 10.04 -4.75
CA VAL A 74 7.93 10.13 -5.35
C VAL A 74 7.08 8.99 -4.78
N VAL A 75 5.92 9.30 -4.22
CA VAL A 75 5.02 8.31 -3.61
C VAL A 75 3.65 8.37 -4.27
N SER A 76 3.15 7.24 -4.78
CA SER A 76 1.73 7.09 -5.13
C SER A 76 0.95 6.57 -3.93
N TYR A 77 -0.21 7.18 -3.65
CA TYR A 77 -1.06 6.74 -2.55
C TYR A 77 -2.53 7.04 -2.79
N SER A 78 -3.41 6.14 -2.36
CA SER A 78 -4.85 6.26 -2.55
C SER A 78 -5.54 6.91 -1.35
N SER A 79 -6.55 7.76 -1.57
CA SER A 79 -7.37 8.37 -0.50
C SER A 79 -8.17 7.36 0.32
N ASN A 80 -8.34 6.14 -0.19
CA ASN A 80 -9.02 5.05 0.50
C ASN A 80 -8.08 4.19 1.35
N ALA A 81 -6.82 4.57 1.54
CA ALA A 81 -5.86 3.86 2.37
C ALA A 81 -5.54 4.64 3.66
N VAL A 82 -5.01 3.95 4.67
CA VAL A 82 -4.43 4.59 5.87
C VAL A 82 -2.92 4.39 5.88
N PRO A 83 -2.11 5.36 6.33
CA PRO A 83 -2.51 6.65 6.92
C PRO A 83 -2.99 7.66 5.85
N ASP A 84 -3.61 8.75 6.29
CA ASP A 84 -4.11 9.80 5.40
C ASP A 84 -2.99 10.61 4.73
N ALA A 85 -3.36 11.41 3.73
CA ALA A 85 -2.42 12.22 2.96
C ALA A 85 -1.65 13.25 3.83
N ALA A 86 -2.29 13.85 4.83
CA ALA A 86 -1.66 14.83 5.72
C ALA A 86 -0.58 14.17 6.59
N THR A 87 -0.83 12.95 7.05
CA THR A 87 0.16 12.14 7.77
C THR A 87 1.34 11.81 6.87
N ILE A 88 1.09 11.38 5.62
CA ILE A 88 2.17 11.07 4.66
C ILE A 88 3.01 12.31 4.35
N GLU A 89 2.38 13.47 4.14
CA GLU A 89 3.08 14.73 3.95
C GLU A 89 3.98 15.05 5.15
N THR A 90 3.44 14.92 6.37
CA THR A 90 4.20 15.16 7.61
C THR A 90 5.43 14.26 7.67
N LEU A 91 5.28 12.97 7.38
CA LEU A 91 6.40 12.02 7.38
C LEU A 91 7.45 12.33 6.31
N LEU A 92 7.04 12.80 5.13
CA LEU A 92 7.97 13.21 4.08
C LEU A 92 8.72 14.49 4.47
N ARG A 93 8.05 15.43 5.14
CA ARG A 93 8.67 16.67 5.65
C ARG A 93 9.70 16.42 6.76
N GLU A 94 9.67 15.27 7.44
CA GLU A 94 10.72 14.89 8.38
C GLU A 94 12.08 14.63 7.69
N VAL A 95 12.07 14.34 6.38
CA VAL A 95 13.27 13.97 5.62
C VAL A 95 13.56 14.89 4.44
N LYS A 96 12.60 15.72 4.03
CA LYS A 96 12.66 16.61 2.85
C LYS A 96 12.10 17.98 3.16
N ASP A 97 12.74 19.02 2.63
CA ASP A 97 12.31 20.40 2.85
C ASP A 97 11.10 20.78 1.99
N GLY A 98 11.02 20.23 0.76
CA GLY A 98 9.94 20.49 -0.17
C GLY A 98 9.08 19.26 -0.43
N VAL A 99 7.77 19.36 -0.18
CA VAL A 99 6.78 18.33 -0.55
C VAL A 99 5.67 18.97 -1.38
N GLU A 100 5.49 18.49 -2.61
CA GLU A 100 4.40 18.85 -3.52
C GLU A 100 3.42 17.68 -3.56
N ILE A 101 2.11 17.95 -3.46
CA ILE A 101 1.06 16.93 -3.57
C ILE A 101 0.24 17.24 -4.81
N ARG A 102 0.12 16.26 -5.71
CA ARG A 102 -0.81 16.32 -6.84
C ARG A 102 -1.96 15.35 -6.58
N THR A 103 -3.18 15.82 -6.77
CA THR A 103 -4.39 15.00 -6.65
C THR A 103 -4.93 14.70 -8.04
N LEU A 104 -5.26 13.44 -8.26
CA LEU A 104 -5.89 12.95 -9.47
C LEU A 104 -7.23 12.34 -9.08
N ASP A 105 -8.32 12.93 -9.54
CA ASP A 105 -9.64 12.35 -9.34
C ASP A 105 -9.74 11.08 -10.18
N HIS A 106 -9.95 9.95 -9.51
CA HIS A 106 -10.03 8.65 -10.14
C HIS A 106 -11.34 7.94 -9.78
N LYS A 107 -12.03 7.47 -10.81
CA LYS A 107 -13.25 6.68 -10.64
C LYS A 107 -12.96 5.23 -10.95
N TYR A 108 -12.90 4.40 -9.90
CA TYR A 108 -12.76 2.96 -10.10
C TYR A 108 -14.02 2.39 -10.75
N SER A 109 -13.87 1.75 -11.91
CA SER A 109 -14.94 1.08 -12.66
C SER A 109 -15.05 -0.41 -12.33
N PHE A 110 -14.66 -0.84 -11.12
CA PHE A 110 -14.72 -2.25 -10.75
C PHE A 110 -16.18 -2.73 -10.68
N GLY A 111 -16.48 -3.76 -11.47
CA GLY A 111 -17.82 -4.31 -11.72
C GLY A 111 -18.58 -4.71 -10.47
N THR A 112 -19.31 -3.77 -9.88
CA THR A 112 -20.22 -3.99 -8.75
C THR A 112 -21.46 -3.12 -8.92
N HIS A 113 -22.59 -3.65 -8.43
CA HIS A 113 -23.96 -3.16 -8.59
C HIS A 113 -24.12 -1.63 -8.62
N ALA A 114 -25.12 -1.15 -9.36
CA ALA A 114 -25.43 0.26 -9.59
C ALA A 114 -25.49 1.14 -8.32
N ALA A 115 -25.74 0.55 -7.15
CA ALA A 115 -25.86 1.21 -5.85
C ALA A 115 -24.55 1.38 -5.04
N ALA A 116 -23.39 0.90 -5.52
CA ALA A 116 -22.13 1.05 -4.80
C ALA A 116 -21.64 2.51 -4.82
N GLN A 117 -21.81 3.23 -3.70
CA GLN A 117 -21.39 4.64 -3.53
C GLN A 117 -19.87 4.86 -3.45
N ARG A 118 -19.05 3.80 -3.31
CA ARG A 118 -17.58 3.90 -3.14
C ARG A 118 -16.82 4.01 -4.47
N ARG A 119 -17.26 4.89 -5.37
CA ARG A 119 -16.67 5.02 -6.72
C ARG A 119 -15.63 6.12 -6.81
N ASP A 120 -15.72 7.13 -5.96
CA ASP A 120 -14.88 8.31 -6.04
C ASP A 120 -13.67 8.14 -5.13
N VAL A 121 -12.50 8.03 -5.75
CA VAL A 121 -11.21 7.94 -5.06
C VAL A 121 -10.32 9.04 -5.61
N SER A 122 -9.58 9.68 -4.73
CA SER A 122 -8.54 10.60 -5.15
C SER A 122 -7.22 9.88 -5.00
N GLU A 123 -6.49 9.76 -6.09
CA GLU A 123 -5.12 9.26 -6.08
C GLU A 123 -4.18 10.44 -5.85
N TYR A 124 -3.24 10.27 -4.92
CA TYR A 124 -2.25 11.26 -4.56
C TYR A 124 -0.89 10.88 -5.12
N LEU A 125 -0.20 11.88 -5.67
CA LEU A 125 1.21 11.79 -6.03
C LEU A 125 1.99 12.80 -5.21
N PHE A 126 2.76 12.31 -4.24
CA PHE A 126 3.67 13.11 -3.44
C PHE A 126 5.02 13.21 -4.14
N ILE A 127 5.56 14.41 -4.27
CA ILE A 127 6.87 14.68 -4.86
C ILE A 127 7.69 15.43 -3.81
N ALA A 128 8.62 14.73 -3.17
CA ALA A 128 9.46 15.27 -2.11
C ALA A 128 10.91 15.44 -2.59
N ARG A 129 11.47 16.65 -2.40
CA ARG A 129 12.79 17.06 -2.94
C ARG A 129 13.71 17.50 -1.82
#